data_AF-A0A1Q7ZQL4-F1
#
_entry.id   AF-A0A1Q7ZQL4-F1
#
_cell.length_a   1.000
_cell.length_b   1.000
_cell.length_c   1.000
_cell.angle_alpha   90.00
_cell.angle_beta   90.00
_cell.angle_gamma   90.00
#
_symmetry.space_group_name_H-M   'P 1'
#
loop_
_entity.id
_entity.type
_entity.pdbx_description
1 polymer ?
#
loop_
_entity_poly.entity_id
_entity_poly.type
_entity_poly.pdbx_seq_one_letter_code
_entity_poly.pdbx_strand_id
1 'polypeptide(L)'
;MGVSEGLDRSFNFSEVFQLVKKSVKSSLGKRRTGLMLGLADLPEYIGAFHQMGSNFIVMNRSLLDQVTHIAKDRQTLNAYVFYTLLHEYLHTLGYVDEGEVRRLTRQICARVLGLDHPATKLAIDGPAVMFPELTFQHHGELRSRRLPKFEIVREFEREYKSYVA
;
A
#
# COMPACT_ATOMS: atom_id res chain seq x y z
N MET A 1 -16.39 -14.59 1.38
CA MET A 1 -15.96 -13.58 0.38
C MET A 1 -14.47 -13.77 0.11
N GLY A 2 -14.08 -13.87 -1.16
CA GLY A 2 -12.67 -13.99 -1.57
C GLY A 2 -11.89 -12.69 -1.30
N VAL A 3 -10.55 -12.75 -1.33
CA VAL A 3 -9.71 -11.55 -1.13
C VAL A 3 -9.96 -10.54 -2.25
N SER A 4 -10.08 -10.98 -3.50
CA SER A 4 -10.40 -10.12 -4.67
C SER A 4 -11.70 -9.36 -4.50
N GLU A 5 -12.83 -10.06 -4.29
CA GLU A 5 -14.14 -9.41 -4.13
C GLU A 5 -14.18 -8.47 -2.92
N GLY A 6 -13.49 -8.84 -1.83
CA GLY A 6 -13.35 -7.97 -0.66
C GLY A 6 -12.55 -6.70 -0.96
N LEU A 7 -11.50 -6.81 -1.78
CA LEU A 7 -10.67 -5.68 -2.17
C LEU A 7 -11.46 -4.71 -3.05
N ASP A 8 -12.19 -5.21 -4.03
CA ASP A 8 -13.02 -4.39 -4.93
C ASP A 8 -14.10 -3.60 -4.18
N ARG A 9 -14.57 -4.14 -3.05
CA ARG A 9 -15.62 -3.54 -2.21
C ARG A 9 -15.11 -2.72 -1.05
N SER A 10 -13.79 -2.63 -0.83
CA SER A 10 -13.25 -1.84 0.27
C SER A 10 -13.52 -0.34 0.09
N PHE A 11 -13.76 0.37 1.18
CA PHE A 11 -14.07 1.81 1.19
C PHE A 11 -13.05 2.66 1.94
N ASN A 12 -12.11 2.04 2.65
CA ASN A 12 -11.11 2.74 3.44
C ASN A 12 -9.79 1.96 3.52
N PHE A 13 -8.72 2.64 3.95
CA PHE A 13 -7.40 2.03 4.12
C PHE A 13 -7.39 0.85 5.09
N SER A 14 -8.22 0.87 6.13
CA SER A 14 -8.25 -0.19 7.14
C SER A 14 -8.73 -1.51 6.53
N GLU A 15 -9.81 -1.49 5.75
CA GLU A 15 -10.34 -2.67 5.05
C GLU A 15 -9.32 -3.26 4.07
N VAL A 16 -8.68 -2.40 3.26
CA VAL A 16 -7.62 -2.83 2.35
C VAL A 16 -6.45 -3.45 3.13
N PHE A 17 -6.04 -2.82 4.24
CA PHE A 17 -4.92 -3.31 5.04
C PHE A 17 -5.21 -4.64 5.73
N GLN A 18 -6.45 -4.90 6.16
CA GLN A 18 -6.84 -6.22 6.67
C GLN A 18 -6.68 -7.31 5.60
N LEU A 19 -7.01 -7.00 4.34
CA LEU A 19 -6.80 -7.92 3.22
C LEU A 19 -5.31 -8.13 2.93
N VAL A 20 -4.47 -7.10 3.04
CA VAL A 20 -3.00 -7.21 2.95
C VAL A 20 -2.50 -8.20 4.00
N LYS A 21 -2.86 -7.99 5.28
CA LYS A 21 -2.45 -8.87 6.39
C LYS A 21 -2.93 -10.30 6.20
N LYS A 22 -4.18 -10.50 5.76
CA LYS A 22 -4.75 -11.83 5.47
C LYS A 22 -3.99 -12.52 4.35
N SER A 23 -3.65 -11.79 3.29
CA SER A 23 -2.92 -12.31 2.12
C SER A 23 -1.49 -12.73 2.48
N VAL A 24 -0.80 -11.94 3.29
CA VAL A 24 0.54 -12.29 3.77
C VAL A 24 0.49 -13.45 4.76
N LYS A 25 -0.49 -13.48 5.67
CA LYS A 25 -0.65 -14.60 6.61
C LYS A 25 -0.92 -15.91 5.90
N SER A 26 -1.79 -15.93 4.88
CA SER A 26 -2.10 -17.15 4.12
C SER A 26 -0.98 -17.60 3.19
N SER A 27 -0.13 -16.68 2.74
CA SER A 27 0.97 -16.98 1.80
C SER A 27 2.28 -17.31 2.48
N LEU A 28 2.61 -16.61 3.58
CA LEU A 28 3.92 -16.69 4.25
C LEU A 28 3.83 -17.15 5.71
N GLY A 29 2.63 -17.31 6.27
CA GLY A 29 2.44 -17.68 7.68
C GLY A 29 2.80 -16.58 8.69
N LYS A 30 3.31 -15.42 8.23
CA LYS A 30 3.77 -14.31 9.07
C LYS A 30 2.65 -13.30 9.35
N ARG A 31 2.76 -12.59 10.48
CA ARG A 31 1.86 -11.51 10.89
C ARG A 31 2.61 -10.54 11.80
N ARG A 32 2.39 -9.26 11.58
CA ARG A 32 2.74 -8.14 12.47
C ARG A 32 1.49 -7.27 12.69
N THR A 33 1.41 -6.67 13.88
CA THR A 33 0.36 -5.75 14.28
C THR A 33 0.95 -4.52 15.00
N GLY A 34 0.12 -3.55 15.35
CA GLY A 34 0.52 -2.27 15.93
C GLY A 34 1.02 -1.24 14.92
N LEU A 35 0.66 -1.38 13.64
CA LEU A 35 1.07 -0.49 12.56
C LEU A 35 0.11 0.69 12.41
N MET A 36 0.68 1.84 12.04
CA MET A 36 -0.02 3.10 11.79
C MET A 36 0.24 3.55 10.35
N LEU A 37 -0.74 4.20 9.74
CA LEU A 37 -0.60 4.81 8.42
C LEU A 37 -0.52 6.34 8.55
N GLY A 38 0.54 6.91 8.02
CA GLY A 38 0.70 8.34 7.82
C GLY A 38 0.58 8.70 6.34
N LEU A 39 0.03 9.87 6.03
CA LEU A 39 0.05 10.49 4.71
C LEU A 39 0.96 11.70 4.75
N ALA A 40 1.89 11.80 3.82
CA ALA A 40 2.79 12.95 3.68
C ALA A 40 3.09 13.22 2.22
N ASP A 41 3.44 14.47 1.89
CA ASP A 41 3.95 14.77 0.55
C ASP A 41 5.42 14.32 0.51
N LEU A 42 5.69 13.29 -0.28
CA LEU A 42 7.01 12.69 -0.47
C LEU A 42 7.46 12.92 -1.92
N PRO A 43 8.77 12.80 -2.20
CA PRO A 43 9.24 12.73 -3.58
C PRO A 43 8.44 11.69 -4.37
N GLU A 44 8.03 12.02 -5.58
CA GLU A 44 7.03 11.24 -6.32
C GLU A 44 7.53 9.86 -6.79
N TYR A 45 8.84 9.64 -6.78
CA TYR A 45 9.43 8.31 -6.97
C TYR A 45 9.28 7.40 -5.74
N ILE A 46 8.75 7.91 -4.62
CA ILE A 46 8.42 7.17 -3.40
C ILE A 46 6.90 7.07 -3.30
N GLY A 47 6.35 5.87 -3.50
CA GLY A 47 4.91 5.63 -3.34
C GLY A 47 4.48 5.47 -1.89
N ALA A 48 5.31 4.82 -1.10
CA ALA A 48 5.26 4.79 0.35
C ALA A 48 6.66 4.44 0.88
N PHE A 49 6.86 4.60 2.19
CA PHE A 49 8.03 4.03 2.85
C PHE A 49 7.70 3.62 4.28
N HIS A 50 8.36 2.57 4.74
CA HIS A 50 8.46 2.18 6.13
C HIS A 50 9.88 2.46 6.65
N GLN A 51 10.00 3.25 7.70
CA GLN A 51 11.28 3.34 8.42
C GLN A 51 11.47 2.07 9.26
N MET A 52 12.53 1.32 8.99
CA MET A 52 12.90 0.12 9.74
C MET A 52 12.94 0.41 11.24
N GLY A 53 12.29 -0.45 12.04
CA GLY A 53 12.19 -0.29 13.49
C GLY A 53 11.08 0.67 13.97
N SER A 54 10.35 1.31 13.06
CA SER A 54 9.15 2.10 13.41
C SER A 54 7.87 1.26 13.31
N ASN A 55 6.73 1.83 13.71
CA ASN A 55 5.40 1.26 13.44
C ASN A 55 4.66 2.00 12.31
N PHE A 56 5.30 2.94 11.63
CA PHE A 56 4.65 3.76 10.62
C PHE A 56 4.90 3.22 9.23
N ILE A 57 3.83 3.02 8.47
CA ILE A 57 3.86 3.06 7.02
C ILE A 57 3.50 4.49 6.62
N VAL A 58 4.31 5.15 5.81
CA VAL A 58 4.02 6.50 5.32
C VAL A 58 3.75 6.42 3.83
N MET A 59 2.51 6.71 3.41
CA MET A 59 2.11 6.71 2.02
C MET A 59 2.21 8.14 1.44
N ASN A 60 2.64 8.24 0.18
CA ASN A 60 2.76 9.51 -0.50
C ASN A 60 1.37 10.06 -0.85
N ARG A 61 0.98 11.13 -0.17
CA ARG A 61 -0.31 11.78 -0.35
C ARG A 61 -0.47 12.34 -1.75
N SER A 62 0.52 13.05 -2.25
CA SER A 62 0.45 13.67 -3.59
C SER A 62 0.28 12.61 -4.67
N LEU A 63 1.01 11.49 -4.57
CA LEU A 63 0.87 10.40 -5.53
C LEU A 63 -0.48 9.69 -5.41
N LEU A 64 -0.95 9.45 -4.18
CA LEU A 64 -2.27 8.89 -3.93
C LEU A 64 -3.40 9.79 -4.48
N ASP A 65 -3.29 11.11 -4.32
CA ASP A 65 -4.26 12.07 -4.83
C ASP A 65 -4.29 12.04 -6.37
N GLN A 66 -3.11 12.01 -7.02
CA GLN A 66 -3.02 11.84 -8.48
C GLN A 66 -3.68 10.54 -8.94
N VAL A 67 -3.35 9.41 -8.30
CA VAL A 67 -3.97 8.11 -8.63
C VAL A 67 -5.48 8.15 -8.40
N THR A 68 -5.96 8.81 -7.36
CA THR A 68 -7.40 8.98 -7.09
C THR A 68 -8.11 9.74 -8.21
N HIS A 69 -7.44 10.72 -8.82
CA HIS A 69 -7.98 11.46 -9.96
C HIS A 69 -7.90 10.70 -11.30
N ILE A 70 -6.87 9.88 -11.49
CA ILE A 70 -6.64 9.12 -12.74
C ILE A 70 -7.45 7.80 -12.75
N ALA A 71 -7.64 7.18 -11.58
CA ALA A 71 -8.32 5.90 -11.46
C ALA A 71 -9.75 6.00 -11.99
N LYS A 72 -10.08 5.15 -12.96
CA LYS A 72 -11.40 5.12 -13.62
C LYS A 72 -12.51 4.59 -12.73
N ASP A 73 -12.13 3.78 -11.74
CA ASP A 73 -13.03 3.16 -10.80
C ASP A 73 -12.35 2.89 -9.45
N ARG A 74 -13.17 2.51 -8.47
CA ARG A 74 -12.73 2.18 -7.13
C ARG A 74 -11.86 0.92 -7.07
N GLN A 75 -12.11 -0.05 -7.95
CA GLN A 75 -11.30 -1.28 -8.02
C GLN A 75 -9.84 -0.94 -8.32
N THR A 76 -9.61 -0.03 -9.26
CA THR A 76 -8.29 0.46 -9.65
C THR A 76 -7.59 1.21 -8.51
N LEU A 77 -8.31 2.09 -7.82
CA LEU A 77 -7.77 2.80 -6.65
C LEU A 77 -7.41 1.82 -5.51
N ASN A 78 -8.32 0.89 -5.19
CA ASN A 78 -8.10 -0.11 -4.15
C ASN A 78 -6.92 -1.03 -4.51
N ALA A 79 -6.75 -1.37 -5.78
CA ALA A 79 -5.62 -2.14 -6.26
C ALA A 79 -4.28 -1.42 -6.03
N TYR A 80 -4.21 -0.11 -6.31
CA TYR A 80 -3.03 0.70 -6.03
C TYR A 80 -2.70 0.78 -4.53
N VAL A 81 -3.72 1.01 -3.70
CA VAL A 81 -3.56 1.05 -2.24
C VAL A 81 -3.10 -0.31 -1.71
N PHE A 82 -3.70 -1.41 -2.17
CA PHE A 82 -3.32 -2.76 -1.77
C PHE A 82 -1.89 -3.09 -2.16
N TYR A 83 -1.51 -2.83 -3.41
CA TYR A 83 -0.15 -3.05 -3.91
C TYR A 83 0.89 -2.30 -3.05
N THR A 84 0.65 -1.00 -2.83
CA THR A 84 1.56 -0.14 -2.05
C THR A 84 1.67 -0.62 -0.60
N LEU A 85 0.53 -0.90 0.06
CA LEU A 85 0.53 -1.38 1.44
C LEU A 85 1.12 -2.78 1.59
N LEU A 86 0.94 -3.67 0.61
CA LEU A 86 1.54 -5.01 0.62
C LEU A 86 3.06 -4.92 0.56
N HIS A 87 3.60 -4.08 -0.33
CA HIS A 87 5.04 -3.83 -0.44
C HIS A 87 5.63 -3.36 0.89
N GLU A 88 5.06 -2.30 1.48
CA GLU A 88 5.53 -1.77 2.76
C GLU A 88 5.31 -2.72 3.94
N TYR A 89 4.21 -3.50 3.93
CA TYR A 89 3.97 -4.48 4.98
C TYR A 89 5.04 -5.57 4.99
N LEU A 90 5.54 -6.00 3.83
CA LEU A 90 6.66 -6.93 3.75
C LEU A 90 7.93 -6.32 4.36
N HIS A 91 8.22 -5.04 4.12
CA HIS A 91 9.31 -4.35 4.81
C HIS A 91 9.13 -4.36 6.33
N THR A 92 7.90 -4.16 6.82
CA THR A 92 7.60 -4.23 8.26
C THR A 92 7.84 -5.63 8.85
N LEU A 93 7.88 -6.68 8.04
CA LEU A 93 8.18 -8.06 8.46
C LEU A 93 9.67 -8.40 8.39
N GLY A 94 10.52 -7.44 8.02
CA GLY A 94 11.98 -7.59 7.97
C GLY A 94 12.52 -8.01 6.60
N TYR A 95 11.71 -8.01 5.54
CA TYR A 95 12.24 -8.17 4.17
C TYR A 95 12.88 -6.85 3.72
N VAL A 96 14.20 -6.83 3.53
CA VAL A 96 14.95 -5.60 3.21
C VAL A 96 15.38 -5.55 1.75
N ASP A 97 15.54 -6.70 1.10
CA ASP A 97 15.91 -6.75 -0.32
C ASP A 97 14.71 -6.39 -1.21
N GLU A 98 14.83 -5.29 -1.95
CA GLU A 98 13.78 -4.80 -2.86
C GLU A 98 13.42 -5.82 -3.95
N GLY A 99 14.38 -6.62 -4.40
CA GLY A 99 14.14 -7.68 -5.39
C GLY A 99 13.23 -8.76 -4.83
N GLU A 100 13.50 -9.21 -3.61
CA GLU A 100 12.70 -10.17 -2.87
C GLU A 100 11.30 -9.61 -2.58
N VAL A 101 11.19 -8.37 -2.09
CA VAL A 101 9.90 -7.74 -1.80
C VAL A 101 9.06 -7.65 -3.06
N ARG A 102 9.60 -7.16 -4.18
CA ARG A 102 8.88 -7.12 -5.47
C ARG A 102 8.45 -8.51 -5.93
N ARG A 103 9.32 -9.52 -5.79
CA ARG A 103 9.01 -10.91 -6.14
C ARG A 103 7.87 -11.46 -5.28
N LEU A 104 7.90 -11.23 -3.96
CA LEU A 104 6.87 -11.66 -3.02
C LEU A 104 5.55 -10.95 -3.28
N THR A 105 5.55 -9.63 -3.50
CA THR A 105 4.35 -8.86 -3.85
C THR A 105 3.67 -9.45 -5.08
N ARG A 106 4.42 -9.75 -6.15
CA ARG A 106 3.89 -10.43 -7.35
C ARG A 106 3.28 -11.79 -7.05
N GLN A 107 4.03 -12.65 -6.34
CA GLN A 107 3.58 -14.00 -6.02
C GLN A 107 2.32 -14.01 -5.16
N ILE A 108 2.25 -13.13 -4.16
CA ILE A 108 1.11 -13.00 -3.27
C ILE A 108 -0.10 -12.48 -4.04
N CYS A 109 0.04 -11.39 -4.81
CA CYS A 109 -1.06 -10.86 -5.65
C CYS A 109 -1.60 -11.93 -6.61
N ALA A 110 -0.74 -12.58 -7.38
CA ALA A 110 -1.15 -13.61 -8.33
C ALA A 110 -1.87 -14.78 -7.65
N ARG A 111 -1.41 -15.20 -6.46
CA ARG A 111 -2.02 -16.28 -5.69
C ARG A 111 -3.39 -15.91 -5.10
N VAL A 112 -3.53 -14.71 -4.55
CA VAL A 112 -4.72 -14.33 -3.75
C VAL A 112 -5.79 -13.58 -4.54
N LEU A 113 -5.40 -12.93 -5.65
CA LEU A 113 -6.28 -12.12 -6.49
C LEU A 113 -6.44 -12.68 -7.91
N GLY A 114 -5.54 -13.55 -8.36
CA GLY A 114 -5.46 -14.00 -9.75
C GLY A 114 -4.64 -13.07 -10.63
N LEU A 115 -4.28 -13.54 -11.84
CA LEU A 115 -3.39 -12.82 -12.76
C LEU A 115 -4.04 -11.56 -13.36
N ASP A 116 -5.36 -11.61 -13.61
CA ASP A 116 -6.07 -10.53 -14.28
C ASP A 116 -6.44 -9.35 -13.38
N HIS A 117 -6.34 -9.52 -12.06
CA HIS A 117 -6.71 -8.49 -11.10
C HIS A 117 -5.76 -7.28 -11.22
N PRO A 118 -6.26 -6.03 -11.18
CA PRO A 118 -5.42 -4.83 -11.37
C PRO A 118 -4.24 -4.73 -10.42
N ALA A 119 -4.39 -5.16 -9.16
CA ALA A 119 -3.28 -5.17 -8.19
C ALA A 119 -2.16 -6.16 -8.55
N THR A 120 -2.49 -7.25 -9.26
CA THR A 120 -1.49 -8.20 -9.78
C THR A 120 -0.75 -7.58 -10.96
N LYS A 121 -1.47 -6.91 -11.87
CA LYS A 121 -0.85 -6.16 -12.97
C LYS A 121 0.08 -5.06 -12.46
N LEU A 122 -0.34 -4.31 -11.43
CA LEU A 122 0.54 -3.35 -10.74
C LEU A 122 1.80 -3.98 -10.18
N ALA A 123 1.70 -5.16 -9.57
CA ALA A 123 2.87 -5.85 -9.04
C ALA A 123 3.84 -6.32 -10.13
N ILE A 124 3.33 -6.66 -11.32
CA ILE A 124 4.10 -7.14 -12.46
C ILE A 124 4.76 -5.97 -13.19
N ASP A 125 3.96 -4.99 -13.61
CA ASP A 125 4.36 -3.93 -14.54
C ASP A 125 4.78 -2.64 -13.82
N GLY A 126 4.31 -2.45 -12.58
CA GLY A 126 4.56 -1.26 -11.78
C GLY A 126 3.54 -0.13 -12.01
N PRO A 127 3.46 0.85 -11.08
CA PRO A 127 2.51 1.97 -11.19
C PRO A 127 2.67 2.83 -12.45
N ALA A 128 3.92 3.05 -12.91
CA ALA A 128 4.20 3.91 -14.05
C ALA A 128 3.61 3.37 -15.38
N VAL A 129 3.49 2.05 -15.51
CA VAL A 129 2.86 1.43 -16.69
C VAL A 129 1.35 1.53 -16.64
N MET A 130 0.76 1.36 -15.44
CA MET A 130 -0.69 1.39 -15.27
C MET A 130 -1.27 2.81 -15.25
N PHE A 131 -0.49 3.79 -14.78
CA PHE A 131 -0.87 5.19 -14.67
C PHE A 131 0.15 6.06 -15.42
N PRO A 132 0.22 5.99 -16.76
CA PRO A 132 1.15 6.78 -17.56
C PRO A 132 0.90 8.30 -17.44
N GLU A 133 -0.28 8.70 -16.99
CA GLU A 133 -0.66 10.10 -16.74
C GLU A 133 -0.11 10.66 -15.42
N LEU A 134 0.55 9.83 -14.61
CA LEU A 134 1.24 10.31 -13.40
C LEU A 134 2.25 11.38 -13.79
N THR A 135 2.04 12.57 -13.25
CA THR A 135 2.91 13.70 -13.52
C THR A 135 3.97 13.72 -12.45
N PHE A 136 5.22 13.55 -12.87
CA PHE A 136 6.36 13.67 -11.98
C PHE A 136 6.92 15.10 -12.03
N GLN A 137 6.49 15.98 -11.13
CA GLN A 137 7.16 17.24 -10.89
C GLN A 137 8.53 16.99 -10.24
N HIS A 138 9.59 17.35 -10.97
CA HIS A 138 10.92 17.44 -10.37
C HIS A 138 10.84 18.34 -9.12
N HIS A 139 11.05 17.74 -7.94
CA HIS A 139 11.29 18.44 -6.67
C HIS A 139 12.63 19.21 -6.73
N GLY A 140 12.79 20.10 -7.71
CA GLY A 140 13.92 21.00 -7.85
C GLY A 140 13.77 22.26 -6.98
N GLU A 141 12.55 22.66 -6.63
CA GLU A 141 12.33 24.05 -6.17
C GLU A 141 11.52 24.27 -4.89
N LEU A 142 10.88 23.26 -4.30
CA LEU A 142 10.15 23.45 -3.04
C LEU A 142 10.99 23.06 -1.82
N ARG A 143 12.10 23.78 -1.63
CA ARG A 143 12.65 24.01 -0.27
C ARG A 143 11.73 24.98 0.48
N SER A 144 10.47 24.59 0.67
CA SER A 144 9.63 25.28 1.64
C SER A 144 10.23 25.02 3.02
N ARG A 145 10.51 26.08 3.80
CA ARG A 145 10.96 25.97 5.21
C ARG A 145 9.92 25.32 6.13
N ARG A 146 8.76 24.90 5.60
CA ARG A 146 7.70 24.23 6.35
C ARG A 146 7.91 22.72 6.29
N LEU A 147 7.82 22.07 7.44
CA LEU A 147 7.75 20.62 7.52
C LEU A 147 6.62 20.11 6.61
N PRO A 148 6.84 19.01 5.86
CA PRO A 148 5.79 18.42 5.05
C PRO A 148 4.58 18.10 5.93
N LYS A 149 3.38 18.42 5.43
CA LYS A 149 2.13 18.18 6.18
C LYS A 149 1.96 16.67 6.36
N PHE A 150 2.07 16.22 7.61
CA PHE A 150 1.88 14.83 7.99
C PHE A 150 0.49 14.63 8.58
N GLU A 151 -0.25 13.65 8.07
CA GLU A 151 -1.60 13.31 8.51
C GLU A 151 -1.67 11.85 8.95
N ILE A 152 -2.18 11.60 10.16
CA ILE A 152 -2.35 10.24 10.68
C ILE A 152 -3.73 9.73 10.26
N VAL A 153 -3.76 8.61 9.55
CA VAL A 153 -5.01 7.88 9.26
C VAL A 153 -5.47 7.20 10.55
N ARG A 154 -6.55 7.73 11.13
CA ARG A 154 -7.14 7.19 12.35
C ARG A 154 -7.74 5.81 12.10
N GLU A 155 -7.65 4.95 13.11
CA GLU A 155 -8.20 3.59 13.08
C GLU A 155 -7.70 2.74 11.90
N PHE A 156 -6.48 3.01 11.43
CA PHE A 156 -5.88 2.27 10.33
C PHE A 156 -5.82 0.76 10.63
N GLU A 157 -5.29 0.39 11.79
CA GLU A 157 -5.33 -0.98 12.26
C GLU A 157 -6.41 -1.14 13.34
N ARG A 158 -7.56 -1.67 12.93
CA ARG A 158 -8.57 -2.17 13.85
C ARG A 158 -8.19 -3.60 14.26
N GLU A 159 -7.49 -3.74 15.37
CA GLU A 159 -7.49 -5.02 16.07
C GLU A 159 -8.83 -5.14 16.79
N TYR A 160 -9.70 -6.05 16.34
CA TYR A 160 -10.71 -6.59 17.24
C TYR A 160 -9.96 -7.36 18.32
N LYS A 161 -9.63 -6.69 19.43
CA LYS A 161 -9.20 -7.36 20.64
C LYS A 161 -10.39 -8.19 21.12
N SER A 162 -10.50 -9.44 20.70
CA SER A 162 -11.01 -10.45 21.62
C SER A 162 -9.95 -10.58 22.70
N TYR A 163 -10.08 -9.82 23.78
CA TYR A 163 -9.48 -10.28 25.03
C TYR A 163 -10.10 -11.65 25.29
N VAL A 164 -9.26 -12.68 25.18
CA VAL A 164 -9.68 -14.09 25.18
C VAL A 164 -10.20 -14.48 26.55
N ALA A 165 -11.30 -15.23 26.57
CA ALA A 165 -11.41 -16.50 27.28
C ALA A 165 -12.26 -17.43 26.42
#